data_AF-A0A564Z221-F1
#
_entry.id   AF-A0A564Z221-F1
#
_cell.length_a   1.000
_cell.length_b   1.000
_cell.length_c   1.000
_cell.angle_alpha   90.00
_cell.angle_beta   90.00
_cell.angle_gamma   90.00
#
_symmetry.space_group_name_H-M   'P 1'
#
loop_
_entity.id
_entity.type
_entity.pdbx_description
1 polymer ?
#
loop_
_entity_poly.entity_id
_entity_poly.type
_entity_poly.pdbx_seq_one_letter_code
_entity_poly.pdbx_strand_id
1 'polypeptide(L)'
;MCQRILLELTNIDRIPFDFKRCYTITCRNLELSNHPVIWKLALDLQNDCIEHMSKTEIDEVGSNSSCMKCLLKYAAEVYLGESEVNALISAHGEERLSYLRNFLRLHDNDNRLYSELSDEIVIEMMQKLANSRPHVCENVVNYGGYEILTKILQMTKSRVDLVNTVKSLKKLLQILKPYFMKIKAKTVTCKAVNCLQKFT
;
A
#
# COMPACT_ATOMS: atom_id res chain seq x y z
N MET A 1 -17.47 17.03 -8.83
CA MET A 1 -17.59 17.81 -10.08
C MET A 1 -16.32 17.70 -10.95
N CYS A 2 -15.11 17.97 -10.43
CA CYS A 2 -13.85 17.84 -11.21
C CYS A 2 -13.50 16.43 -11.69
N GLN A 3 -13.94 15.39 -10.99
CA GLN A 3 -13.60 14.00 -11.33
C GLN A 3 -14.46 13.42 -12.46
N ARG A 4 -15.72 13.87 -12.55
CA ARG A 4 -16.61 13.58 -13.68
C ARG A 4 -16.07 14.24 -14.95
N ILE A 5 -15.51 15.45 -14.83
CA ILE A 5 -14.77 16.11 -15.91
C ILE A 5 -13.52 15.31 -16.28
N LEU A 6 -12.77 14.76 -15.32
CA LEU A 6 -11.59 13.91 -15.58
C LEU A 6 -11.95 12.60 -16.31
N LEU A 7 -13.04 11.94 -15.93
CA LEU A 7 -13.60 10.75 -16.61
C LEU A 7 -14.24 11.07 -17.96
N GLU A 8 -14.74 12.29 -18.16
CA GLU A 8 -15.20 12.75 -19.47
C GLU A 8 -14.01 13.09 -20.38
N LEU A 9 -12.92 13.63 -19.82
CA LEU A 9 -11.67 13.93 -20.53
C LEU A 9 -10.93 12.66 -21.00
N THR A 10 -11.03 11.53 -20.29
CA THR A 10 -10.49 10.24 -20.78
C THR A 10 -11.17 9.75 -22.05
N ASN A 11 -12.38 10.26 -22.37
CA ASN A 11 -13.16 9.91 -23.55
C ASN A 11 -13.04 10.94 -24.70
N ILE A 12 -12.15 11.94 -24.57
CA ILE A 12 -11.93 12.92 -25.64
C ILE A 12 -10.76 12.47 -26.52
N ASP A 13 -11.07 11.96 -27.71
CA ASP A 13 -10.13 11.42 -28.71
C ASP A 13 -9.03 12.39 -29.23
N ARG A 14 -9.02 13.66 -28.77
CA ARG A 14 -8.11 14.69 -29.27
C ARG A 14 -6.84 14.87 -28.45
N ILE A 15 -6.82 14.45 -27.18
CA ILE A 15 -5.64 14.57 -26.32
C ILE A 15 -5.43 13.23 -25.61
N PRO A 16 -4.30 12.54 -25.80
CA PRO A 16 -4.03 11.31 -25.07
C PRO A 16 -4.01 11.60 -23.56
N PHE A 17 -4.79 10.84 -22.81
CA PHE A 17 -4.87 10.96 -21.36
C PHE A 17 -3.61 10.41 -20.70
N ASP A 18 -2.99 11.20 -19.81
CA ASP A 18 -1.79 10.80 -19.07
C ASP A 18 -2.17 10.07 -17.78
N PHE A 19 -2.36 8.75 -17.89
CA PHE A 19 -2.74 7.88 -16.78
C PHE A 19 -1.71 7.88 -15.64
N LYS A 20 -0.41 7.93 -15.96
CA LYS A 20 0.66 8.00 -14.95
C LYS A 20 0.56 9.27 -14.12
N ARG A 21 0.41 10.43 -14.79
CA ARG A 21 0.28 11.71 -14.11
C ARG A 21 -0.97 11.76 -13.26
N CYS A 22 -2.08 11.23 -13.77
CA CYS A 22 -3.33 11.10 -13.01
C CYS A 22 -3.11 10.27 -11.74
N TYR A 23 -2.53 9.07 -11.86
CA TYR A 23 -2.20 8.18 -10.73
C TYR A 23 -1.28 8.87 -9.70
N THR A 24 -0.28 9.63 -10.17
CA THR A 24 0.67 10.33 -9.29
C THR A 24 -0.01 11.48 -8.53
N ILE A 25 -0.90 12.22 -9.19
CA ILE A 25 -1.69 13.29 -8.55
C ILE A 25 -2.61 12.71 -7.48
N THR A 26 -3.27 11.57 -7.76
CA THR A 26 -4.14 10.92 -6.77
C THR A 26 -3.35 10.37 -5.59
N CYS A 27 -2.13 9.84 -5.78
CA CYS A 27 -1.26 9.48 -4.64
C CYS A 27 -1.02 10.68 -3.72
N ARG A 28 -0.69 11.84 -4.29
CA ARG A 28 -0.46 13.06 -3.51
C ARG A 28 -1.72 13.54 -2.77
N ASN A 29 -2.89 13.36 -3.38
CA ASN A 29 -4.16 13.66 -2.71
C ASN A 29 -4.41 12.73 -1.52
N LEU A 30 -4.06 11.44 -1.62
CA LEU A 30 -4.15 10.49 -0.51
C LEU A 30 -3.19 10.83 0.63
N GLU A 31 -2.02 11.41 0.35
CA GLU A 31 -1.09 11.86 1.38
C GLU A 31 -1.61 13.08 2.16
N LEU A 32 -2.31 14.00 1.49
CA LEU A 32 -2.70 15.30 2.05
C LEU A 32 -4.11 15.31 2.64
N SER A 33 -4.96 14.38 2.23
CA SER A 33 -6.34 14.30 2.67
C SER A 33 -6.49 13.23 3.74
N ASN A 34 -7.33 13.48 4.75
CA ASN A 34 -7.88 12.44 5.62
C ASN A 34 -9.38 12.22 5.35
N HIS A 35 -9.90 12.80 4.26
CA HIS A 35 -11.33 12.76 3.98
C HIS A 35 -11.71 11.45 3.27
N PRO A 36 -12.61 10.64 3.86
CA PRO A 36 -13.02 9.33 3.36
C PRO A 36 -13.42 9.31 1.88
N VAL A 37 -14.28 10.25 1.49
CA VAL A 37 -14.79 10.38 0.12
C VAL A 37 -13.67 10.67 -0.87
N ILE A 38 -12.69 11.52 -0.50
CA ILE A 38 -11.56 11.85 -1.36
C ILE A 38 -10.69 10.61 -1.56
N TRP A 39 -10.50 9.81 -0.51
CA TRP A 39 -9.77 8.57 -0.60
C TRP A 39 -10.44 7.58 -1.53
N LYS A 40 -11.75 7.39 -1.37
CA LYS A 40 -12.50 6.48 -2.22
C LYS A 40 -12.36 6.82 -3.69
N LEU A 41 -12.66 8.07 -4.00
CA LEU A 41 -12.56 8.63 -5.34
C LEU A 41 -11.15 8.53 -5.91
N ALA A 42 -10.12 8.81 -5.10
CA ALA A 42 -8.73 8.70 -5.54
C ALA A 42 -8.33 7.25 -5.83
N LEU A 43 -8.76 6.29 -4.99
CA LEU A 43 -8.48 4.87 -5.18
C LEU A 43 -9.21 4.29 -6.40
N ASP A 44 -10.47 4.65 -6.62
CA ASP A 44 -11.22 4.25 -7.82
C ASP A 44 -10.50 4.73 -9.10
N LEU A 45 -10.10 6.01 -9.12
CA LEU A 45 -9.37 6.58 -10.26
C LEU A 45 -7.97 5.98 -10.41
N GLN A 46 -7.29 5.63 -9.32
CA GLN A 46 -6.01 4.92 -9.36
C GLN A 46 -6.17 3.53 -9.96
N ASN A 47 -7.23 2.82 -9.59
CA ASN A 47 -7.52 1.51 -10.12
C ASN A 47 -7.78 1.57 -11.63
N ASP A 48 -8.55 2.56 -12.09
CA ASP A 48 -8.75 2.77 -13.53
C ASP A 48 -7.43 3.12 -14.23
N CYS A 49 -6.63 4.03 -13.67
CA CYS A 49 -5.37 4.45 -14.27
C CYS A 49 -4.35 3.30 -14.38
N ILE A 50 -4.24 2.43 -13.37
CA ILE A 50 -3.24 1.35 -13.38
C ILE A 50 -3.52 0.28 -14.43
N GLU A 51 -4.76 0.11 -14.88
CA GLU A 51 -5.09 -0.79 -15.99
C GLU A 51 -4.65 -0.26 -17.35
N HIS A 52 -4.53 1.07 -17.50
CA HIS A 52 -4.18 1.71 -18.77
C HIS A 52 -2.71 2.16 -18.86
N MET A 53 -1.96 2.09 -17.76
CA MET A 53 -0.53 2.40 -17.76
C MET A 53 0.29 1.32 -18.47
N SER A 54 1.29 1.75 -19.23
CA SER A 54 2.33 0.87 -19.76
C SER A 54 3.19 0.28 -18.64
N LYS A 55 3.89 -0.82 -18.93
CA LYS A 55 4.81 -1.45 -17.96
C LYS A 55 5.86 -0.48 -17.42
N THR A 56 6.42 0.39 -18.28
CA THR A 56 7.41 1.39 -17.85
C THR A 56 6.81 2.42 -16.90
N GLU A 57 5.57 2.84 -17.12
CA GLU A 57 4.88 3.77 -16.21
C GLU A 57 4.55 3.10 -14.86
N ILE A 58 4.12 1.83 -14.87
CA ILE A 58 3.91 1.04 -13.66
C ILE A 58 5.24 0.91 -12.87
N ASP A 59 6.37 0.68 -13.54
CA ASP A 59 7.70 0.62 -12.91
C ASP A 59 8.06 1.96 -12.22
N GLU A 60 7.82 3.09 -12.90
CA GLU A 60 8.09 4.43 -12.36
C GLU A 60 7.21 4.73 -11.14
N VAL A 61 5.91 4.45 -11.24
CA VAL A 61 4.95 4.64 -10.15
C VAL A 61 5.26 3.73 -8.97
N GLY A 62 5.57 2.45 -9.23
CA GLY A 62 5.95 1.49 -8.19
C GLY A 62 7.22 1.88 -7.45
N SER A 63 8.12 2.62 -8.10
CA SER A 63 9.33 3.16 -7.50
C SER A 63 9.07 4.36 -6.58
N ASN A 64 7.90 5.00 -6.69
CA ASN A 64 7.52 6.12 -5.86
C ASN A 64 7.10 5.64 -4.46
N SER A 65 7.91 5.98 -3.45
CA SER A 65 7.68 5.56 -2.06
C SER A 65 6.33 6.04 -1.51
N SER A 66 5.89 7.24 -1.92
CA SER A 66 4.65 7.87 -1.47
C SER A 66 3.44 7.03 -1.83
N CYS A 67 3.32 6.63 -3.11
CA CYS A 67 2.20 5.83 -3.59
C CYS A 67 2.07 4.52 -2.81
N MET A 68 3.17 3.77 -2.65
CA MET A 68 3.13 2.49 -1.93
C MET A 68 2.80 2.66 -0.44
N LYS A 69 3.35 3.69 0.22
CA LYS A 69 3.04 3.99 1.63
C LYS A 69 1.57 4.37 1.81
N CYS A 70 0.96 5.12 0.89
CA CYS A 70 -0.47 5.42 0.92
C CYS A 70 -1.33 4.15 0.84
N LEU A 71 -1.01 3.23 -0.07
CA LEU A 71 -1.74 1.96 -0.20
C LEU A 71 -1.60 1.09 1.07
N LEU A 72 -0.39 1.03 1.64
CA LEU A 72 -0.14 0.33 2.91
C LEU A 72 -0.88 0.98 4.07
N LYS A 73 -0.90 2.32 4.14
CA LYS A 73 -1.66 3.07 5.14
C LYS A 73 -3.15 2.76 5.05
N TYR A 74 -3.73 2.84 3.85
CA TYR A 74 -5.12 2.49 3.63
C TYR A 74 -5.45 1.08 4.09
N ALA A 75 -4.67 0.10 3.65
CA ALA A 75 -4.89 -1.28 4.04
C ALA A 75 -4.83 -1.46 5.57
N ALA A 76 -3.90 -0.77 6.25
CA ALA A 76 -3.88 -0.76 7.71
C ALA A 76 -5.14 -0.13 8.31
N GLU A 77 -5.59 1.01 7.79
CA GLU A 77 -6.74 1.77 8.30
C GLU A 77 -8.09 1.08 8.10
N VAL A 78 -8.18 0.23 7.08
CA VAL A 78 -9.32 -0.66 6.84
C VAL A 78 -9.30 -1.85 7.81
N TYR A 79 -8.19 -2.56 7.89
CA TYR A 79 -8.19 -3.90 8.51
C TYR A 79 -7.70 -3.97 9.96
N LEU A 80 -7.00 -2.96 10.44
CA LEU A 80 -6.38 -2.96 11.76
C LEU A 80 -7.10 -1.99 12.69
N GLY A 81 -7.07 -2.31 13.98
CA GLY A 81 -7.38 -1.33 15.03
C GLY A 81 -6.15 -0.51 15.38
N GLU A 82 -6.38 0.57 16.11
CA GLU A 82 -5.33 1.48 16.57
C GLU A 82 -4.31 0.76 17.48
N SER A 83 -4.78 -0.18 18.32
CA SER A 83 -3.91 -0.98 19.19
C SER A 83 -2.96 -1.86 18.40
N GLU A 84 -3.41 -2.49 17.30
CA GLU A 84 -2.55 -3.29 16.42
C GLU A 84 -1.50 -2.43 15.72
N VAL A 85 -1.85 -1.23 15.29
CA VAL A 85 -0.92 -0.30 14.62
C VAL A 85 0.12 0.22 15.60
N ASN A 86 -0.29 0.62 16.80
CA ASN A 86 0.64 1.05 17.84
C ASN A 86 1.62 -0.06 18.23
N ALA A 87 1.15 -1.32 18.28
CA ALA A 87 2.03 -2.47 18.51
C ALA A 87 3.04 -2.67 17.36
N LEU A 88 2.63 -2.50 16.10
CA LEU A 88 3.53 -2.56 14.94
C LEU A 88 4.60 -1.46 14.98
N ILE A 89 4.19 -0.22 15.24
CA ILE A 89 5.10 0.94 15.35
C ILE A 89 6.12 0.70 16.46
N SER A 90 5.66 0.25 17.63
CA SER A 90 6.52 -0.06 18.78
C SER A 90 7.52 -1.18 18.48
N ALA A 91 7.11 -2.21 17.75
CA ALA A 91 7.96 -3.37 17.44
C ALA A 91 8.97 -3.12 16.30
N HIS A 92 8.62 -2.28 15.33
CA HIS A 92 9.36 -2.15 14.07
C HIS A 92 9.97 -0.77 13.82
N GLY A 93 9.76 0.18 14.73
CA GLY A 93 10.39 1.49 14.73
C GLY A 93 9.51 2.56 14.08
N GLU A 94 9.40 3.68 14.79
CA GLU A 94 8.56 4.82 14.40
C GLU A 94 9.03 5.51 13.11
N GLU A 95 10.34 5.59 12.88
CA GLU A 95 10.88 6.17 11.65
C GLU A 95 10.46 5.37 10.40
N ARG A 96 10.54 4.04 10.50
CA ARG A 96 10.21 3.11 9.41
C ARG A 96 8.72 3.16 9.07
N LEU A 97 7.87 3.27 10.09
CA LEU A 97 6.41 3.28 9.99
C LEU A 97 5.82 4.68 10.15
N SER A 98 6.60 5.74 9.90
CA SER A 98 6.22 7.13 10.15
C SER A 98 4.96 7.58 9.40
N TYR A 99 4.66 6.96 8.26
CA TYR A 99 3.44 7.22 7.48
C TYR A 99 2.16 6.72 8.19
N LEU A 100 2.27 5.89 9.23
CA LEU A 100 1.16 5.46 10.07
C LEU A 100 0.94 6.36 11.30
N ARG A 101 1.72 7.43 11.50
CA ARG A 101 1.57 8.32 12.68
C ARG A 101 0.19 8.98 12.78
N ASN A 102 -0.38 9.34 11.63
CA ASN A 102 -1.72 9.92 11.54
C ASN A 102 -2.73 8.84 11.11
N PHE A 103 -2.71 7.70 11.80
CA PHE A 103 -3.60 6.58 11.55
C PHE A 103 -5.05 6.96 11.87
N LEU A 104 -5.97 6.68 10.95
CA LEU A 104 -7.38 6.94 11.12
C LEU A 104 -8.18 5.72 10.68
N ARG A 105 -8.71 4.98 11.66
CA ARG A 105 -9.47 3.76 11.41
C ARG A 105 -10.76 4.07 10.65
N LEU A 106 -10.99 3.39 9.53
CA LEU A 106 -12.12 3.69 8.64
C LEU A 106 -13.40 2.91 8.99
N HIS A 107 -13.32 1.92 9.88
CA HIS A 107 -14.41 0.98 10.15
C HIS A 107 -15.13 1.10 11.51
N ASP A 108 -14.91 2.16 12.29
CA ASP A 108 -15.73 2.39 13.48
C ASP A 108 -17.04 3.11 13.12
N ASN A 109 -18.13 2.34 13.09
CA ASN A 109 -19.54 2.75 13.21
C ASN A 109 -19.98 4.03 12.46
N ASP A 110 -20.45 3.87 11.21
CA ASP A 110 -21.61 4.58 10.59
C ASP A 110 -21.47 4.88 9.09
N ASN A 111 -20.28 4.77 8.50
CA ASN A 111 -20.11 5.18 7.10
C ASN A 111 -20.29 4.02 6.10
N ARG A 112 -21.55 3.82 5.68
CA ARG A 112 -21.93 3.01 4.49
C ARG A 112 -21.16 3.38 3.21
N LEU A 113 -20.50 4.55 3.18
CA LEU A 113 -19.69 5.03 2.05
C LEU A 113 -18.49 4.12 1.70
N TYR A 114 -17.94 3.40 2.68
CA TYR A 114 -16.78 2.52 2.48
C TYR A 114 -17.13 1.14 1.96
N SER A 115 -18.39 0.70 2.07
CA SER A 115 -18.78 -0.68 1.72
C SER A 115 -18.73 -0.99 0.22
N GLU A 116 -18.55 0.01 -0.64
CA GLU A 116 -18.55 -0.19 -2.10
C GLU A 116 -17.16 -0.13 -2.72
N LEU A 117 -16.12 0.26 -1.96
CA LEU A 117 -14.76 0.00 -2.41
C LEU A 117 -14.47 -1.46 -2.07
N SER A 118 -14.22 -2.29 -3.08
CA SER A 118 -13.69 -3.62 -2.82
C SER A 118 -12.27 -3.44 -2.30
N ASP A 119 -12.15 -3.39 -0.98
CA ASP A 119 -11.06 -3.86 -0.15
C ASP A 119 -9.96 -4.72 -0.82
N GLU A 120 -10.34 -5.62 -1.72
CA GLU A 120 -9.42 -6.41 -2.55
C GLU A 120 -8.60 -5.56 -3.55
N ILE A 121 -9.19 -4.52 -4.15
CA ILE A 121 -8.60 -3.65 -5.18
C ILE A 121 -7.28 -3.03 -4.70
N VAL A 122 -7.21 -2.59 -3.44
CA VAL A 122 -5.97 -1.99 -2.92
C VAL A 122 -4.86 -3.03 -2.79
N ILE A 123 -5.19 -4.26 -2.41
CA ILE A 123 -4.23 -5.37 -2.36
C ILE A 123 -3.78 -5.75 -3.78
N GLU A 124 -4.67 -5.74 -4.75
CA GLU A 124 -4.36 -6.00 -6.16
C GLU A 124 -3.48 -4.91 -6.78
N MET A 125 -3.76 -3.63 -6.50
CA MET A 125 -2.90 -2.51 -6.91
C MET A 125 -1.48 -2.68 -6.35
N MET A 126 -1.36 -3.00 -5.05
CA MET A 126 -0.05 -3.29 -4.46
C MET A 126 0.65 -4.48 -5.13
N GLN A 127 -0.07 -5.53 -5.51
CA GLN A 127 0.52 -6.66 -6.26
C GLN A 127 1.02 -6.25 -7.63
N LYS A 128 0.25 -5.46 -8.39
CA LYS A 128 0.69 -4.98 -9.71
C LYS A 128 1.97 -4.16 -9.61
N LEU A 129 2.01 -3.23 -8.66
CA LEU A 129 3.20 -2.43 -8.40
C LEU A 129 4.38 -3.30 -7.92
N ALA A 130 4.17 -4.25 -7.00
CA ALA A 130 5.23 -5.12 -6.50
C ALA A 130 5.82 -6.03 -7.58
N ASN A 131 5.00 -6.52 -8.51
CA ASN A 131 5.43 -7.37 -9.63
C ASN A 131 6.13 -6.60 -10.76
N SER A 132 6.16 -5.27 -10.72
CA SER A 132 6.78 -4.43 -11.75
C SER A 132 8.29 -4.68 -11.83
N ARG A 133 9.00 -4.53 -10.70
CA ARG A 133 10.44 -4.80 -10.55
C ARG A 133 10.85 -5.27 -9.15
N PRO A 134 11.96 -6.02 -9.03
CA PRO A 134 12.49 -6.49 -7.75
C PRO A 134 12.75 -5.39 -6.72
N HIS A 135 13.24 -4.21 -7.13
CA HIS A 135 13.55 -3.13 -6.19
C HIS A 135 12.30 -2.51 -5.56
N VAL A 136 11.13 -2.60 -6.21
CA VAL A 136 9.84 -2.19 -5.63
C VAL A 136 9.49 -3.10 -4.46
N CYS A 137 9.68 -4.42 -4.60
CA CYS A 137 9.51 -5.36 -3.50
C CYS A 137 10.44 -5.06 -2.32
N GLU A 138 11.73 -4.76 -2.59
CA GLU A 138 12.68 -4.36 -1.55
C GLU A 138 12.22 -3.09 -0.81
N ASN A 139 11.72 -2.10 -1.55
CA ASN A 139 11.16 -0.87 -0.99
C ASN A 139 9.94 -1.14 -0.10
N VAL A 140 8.97 -1.94 -0.58
CA VAL A 140 7.79 -2.34 0.21
C VAL A 140 8.19 -2.97 1.54
N VAL A 141 9.17 -3.87 1.50
CA VAL A 141 9.71 -4.49 2.72
C VAL A 141 10.39 -3.45 3.61
N ASN A 142 11.22 -2.56 3.06
CA ASN A 142 11.89 -1.51 3.83
C ASN A 142 10.87 -0.59 4.54
N TYR A 143 9.72 -0.32 3.93
CA TYR A 143 8.64 0.45 4.54
C TYR A 143 7.83 -0.32 5.59
N GLY A 144 8.14 -1.59 5.88
CA GLY A 144 7.38 -2.39 6.84
C GLY A 144 6.13 -3.05 6.27
N GLY A 145 5.99 -3.05 4.93
CA GLY A 145 4.82 -3.61 4.26
C GLY A 145 4.62 -5.10 4.55
N TYR A 146 5.69 -5.89 4.68
CA TYR A 146 5.58 -7.32 4.98
C TYR A 146 4.93 -7.57 6.36
N GLU A 147 5.36 -6.82 7.38
CA GLU A 147 4.85 -6.92 8.74
C GLU A 147 3.38 -6.47 8.83
N ILE A 148 3.04 -5.34 8.18
CA ILE A 148 1.67 -4.83 8.12
C ILE A 148 0.75 -5.85 7.44
N LEU A 149 1.10 -6.30 6.22
CA LEU A 149 0.28 -7.24 5.46
C LEU A 149 0.14 -8.60 6.17
N THR A 150 1.17 -9.03 6.90
CA THR A 150 1.10 -10.23 7.74
C THR A 150 0.10 -10.03 8.89
N LYS A 151 0.12 -8.87 9.55
CA LYS A 151 -0.83 -8.55 10.62
C LYS A 151 -2.26 -8.48 10.08
N ILE A 152 -2.47 -7.85 8.92
CA ILE A 152 -3.77 -7.81 8.23
C ILE A 152 -4.28 -9.22 7.93
N LEU A 153 -3.42 -10.09 7.39
CA LEU A 153 -3.78 -11.48 7.13
C LEU A 153 -4.20 -12.22 8.41
N GLN A 154 -3.54 -11.97 9.55
CA GLN A 154 -3.90 -12.56 10.84
C GLN A 154 -5.28 -12.11 11.33
N MET A 155 -5.65 -10.85 11.10
CA MET A 155 -6.94 -10.28 11.50
C MET A 155 -8.09 -10.71 10.57
N THR A 156 -7.79 -11.03 9.31
CA THR A 156 -8.81 -11.35 8.28
C THR A 156 -9.00 -12.86 8.04
N LYS A 157 -8.08 -13.73 8.48
CA LYS A 157 -8.09 -15.18 8.16
C LYS A 157 -9.38 -15.95 8.55
N SER A 158 -10.10 -15.50 9.56
CA SER A 158 -11.32 -16.16 10.07
C SER A 158 -12.62 -15.54 9.54
N ARG A 159 -12.51 -14.48 8.72
CA ARG A 159 -13.65 -13.74 8.18
C ARG A 159 -14.07 -14.32 6.83
N VAL A 160 -15.24 -14.96 6.79
CA VAL A 160 -15.77 -15.66 5.61
C VAL A 160 -16.09 -14.69 4.46
N ASP A 161 -16.43 -13.45 4.78
CA ASP A 161 -16.69 -12.36 3.84
C ASP A 161 -15.43 -11.87 3.10
N LEU A 162 -14.23 -12.20 3.58
CA LEU A 162 -12.94 -11.69 3.06
C LEU A 162 -12.08 -12.75 2.35
N VAL A 163 -12.68 -13.84 1.85
CA VAL A 163 -11.93 -14.96 1.25
C VAL A 163 -11.03 -14.52 0.09
N ASN A 164 -11.52 -13.63 -0.77
CA ASN A 164 -10.75 -13.13 -1.91
C ASN A 164 -9.60 -12.21 -1.46
N THR A 165 -9.87 -11.26 -0.56
CA THR A 165 -8.84 -10.44 0.09
C THR A 165 -7.75 -11.30 0.72
N VAL A 166 -8.11 -12.36 1.45
CA VAL A 166 -7.15 -13.29 2.08
C VAL A 166 -6.31 -14.00 1.02
N LYS A 167 -6.91 -14.44 -0.09
CA LYS A 167 -6.19 -15.07 -1.21
C LYS A 167 -5.20 -14.09 -1.85
N SER A 168 -5.63 -12.85 -2.09
CA SER A 168 -4.80 -11.78 -2.66
C SER A 168 -3.67 -11.38 -1.71
N LEU A 169 -3.94 -11.23 -0.40
CA LEU A 169 -2.91 -10.98 0.61
C LEU A 169 -1.84 -12.09 0.65
N LYS A 170 -2.26 -13.36 0.58
CA LYS A 170 -1.32 -14.49 0.54
C LYS A 170 -0.40 -14.44 -0.68
N LYS A 171 -0.93 -14.11 -1.86
CA LYS A 171 -0.13 -13.94 -3.08
C LYS A 171 0.89 -12.81 -2.92
N LEU A 172 0.45 -11.66 -2.43
CA LEU A 172 1.35 -10.51 -2.21
C LEU A 172 2.47 -10.85 -1.21
N LEU A 173 2.14 -11.51 -0.11
CA LEU A 173 3.13 -11.96 0.87
C LEU A 173 4.13 -12.96 0.30
N GLN A 174 3.68 -13.86 -0.59
CA GLN A 174 4.59 -14.78 -1.29
C GLN A 174 5.59 -14.04 -2.20
N ILE A 175 5.13 -12.99 -2.91
CA ILE A 175 6.00 -12.14 -3.73
C ILE A 175 7.05 -11.43 -2.87
N LEU A 176 6.65 -10.90 -1.71
CA LEU A 176 7.53 -10.12 -0.83
C LEU A 176 8.48 -10.97 0.03
N LYS A 177 8.13 -12.24 0.30
CA LYS A 177 8.86 -13.11 1.24
C LYS A 177 10.36 -13.26 0.94
N PRO A 178 10.83 -13.47 -0.32
CA PRO A 178 12.25 -13.59 -0.61
C PRO A 178 13.04 -12.33 -0.22
N TYR A 179 12.46 -11.15 -0.47
CA TYR A 179 13.05 -9.86 -0.16
C TYR A 179 13.08 -9.59 1.34
N PHE A 180 12.01 -9.96 2.05
CA PHE A 180 11.96 -9.92 3.51
C PHE A 180 13.06 -10.78 4.16
N MET A 181 13.24 -12.01 3.68
CA MET A 181 14.28 -12.90 4.21
C MET A 181 15.69 -12.36 3.91
N LYS A 182 15.92 -11.80 2.72
CA LYS A 182 17.20 -11.19 2.32
C LYS A 182 17.56 -9.99 3.22
N ILE A 183 16.61 -9.09 3.47
CA ILE A 183 16.83 -7.92 4.33
C ILE A 183 17.06 -8.35 5.77
N LYS A 184 16.26 -9.29 6.30
CA LYS A 184 16.42 -9.82 7.66
C LYS A 184 17.80 -10.46 7.87
N ALA A 185 18.28 -11.25 6.89
CA ALA A 185 19.60 -11.87 6.94
C ALA A 185 20.73 -10.83 7.00
N LYS A 186 20.65 -9.74 6.21
CA LYS A 186 21.61 -8.62 6.24
C LYS A 186 21.65 -7.91 7.59
N THR A 187 20.50 -7.69 8.22
CA THR A 187 20.42 -7.03 9.53
C THR A 187 21.05 -7.88 10.63
N VAL A 188 20.90 -9.21 10.57
CA VAL A 188 21.53 -10.14 11.53
C VAL A 188 23.04 -10.16 11.37
N THR A 189 23.55 -10.20 10.13
CA THR A 189 25.00 -10.17 9.87
C THR A 189 25.64 -8.86 10.29
N CYS A 190 25.01 -7.70 10.04
CA CYS A 190 25.54 -6.40 10.50
C CYS A 190 25.60 -6.32 12.04
N LYS A 191 24.59 -6.82 12.76
CA LYS A 191 24.62 -6.85 14.23
C LYS A 191 25.73 -7.76 14.76
N ALA A 192 25.96 -8.91 14.14
CA ALA A 192 27.05 -9.81 14.52
C ALA A 192 28.44 -9.19 14.33
N VAL A 193 28.67 -8.50 13.21
CA VAL A 193 29.93 -7.81 12.93
C VAL A 193 30.17 -6.64 13.89
N ASN A 194 29.14 -5.84 14.19
CA ASN A 194 29.25 -4.73 15.14
C ASN A 194 29.44 -5.20 16.60
N CYS A 195 28.96 -6.40 16.96
CA CYS A 195 29.28 -7.00 18.25
C CYS A 195 30.75 -7.41 18.32
N LEU A 196 31.31 -8.01 17.26
CA LEU A 196 32.71 -8.44 17.23
C LEU A 196 33.71 -7.27 17.30
N GLN A 197 33.38 -6.11 16.73
CA GLN A 197 34.21 -4.90 16.78
C GLN A 197 34.20 -4.17 18.14
N LYS A 198 33.30 -4.53 19.06
CA LYS A 198 33.29 -3.99 20.44
C LYS A 198 34.16 -4.80 21.41
N PHE A 199 34.77 -5.89 20.96
CA PHE A 199 35.65 -6.77 21.75
C PHE A 199 37.13 -6.72 21.31
N THR A 200 37.49 -5.74 20.49
CA THR A 200 38.86 -5.41 20.07
C THR A 200 39.16 -3.98 20.43
#